data_AF-A0A1Y1KU93-F1
#
_entry.id   AF-A0A1Y1KU93-F1
#
_cell.length_a   1.000
_cell.length_b   1.000
_cell.length_c   1.000
_cell.angle_alpha   90.00
_cell.angle_beta   90.00
_cell.angle_gamma   90.00
#
_symmetry.space_group_name_H-M   'P 1'
#
loop_
_entity.id
_entity.type
_entity.pdbx_description
1 polymer ?
#
loop_
_entity_poly.entity_id
_entity_poly.type
_entity_poly.pdbx_seq_one_letter_code
_entity_poly.pdbx_strand_id
1 'polypeptide(L)'
;MAERVTHKFIERGAHKGKGIAVFTSGGDSQGMNAAVRAVVRMSIYLGCKVYFIKEGYQGMVDGGANIVEAVWSSVSSIIHLGGTTIGSARCKDFRERAGRLKAAKNLIGRGITNLVVIGGDGSLTGANLFRQEWGSLLDELLKNGEITAEQRNKYKILNIAGLVGSIDNDFCGTDMTIGTDSALHRIIEATDAIISTAYSHQRTFIMEVMGRHCG
;
A
#
# COMPACT_ATOMS: atom_id res chain seq x y z
N MET A 1 -27.92 23.46 -22.85
CA MET A 1 -26.89 22.85 -21.98
C MET A 1 -26.16 21.81 -22.82
N ALA A 2 -24.85 21.64 -22.67
CA ALA A 2 -24.11 20.59 -23.37
C ALA A 2 -24.06 19.32 -22.52
N GLU A 3 -24.50 18.19 -23.05
CA GLU A 3 -24.38 16.90 -22.37
C GLU A 3 -22.91 16.50 -22.27
N ARG A 4 -22.45 16.22 -21.05
CA ARG A 4 -21.15 15.57 -20.85
C ARG A 4 -21.30 14.09 -21.17
N VAL A 5 -20.88 13.69 -22.37
CA VAL A 5 -20.74 12.27 -22.73
C VAL A 5 -19.86 11.59 -21.69
N THR A 6 -20.45 10.72 -20.87
CA THR A 6 -19.74 9.97 -19.84
C THR A 6 -18.99 8.81 -20.50
N HIS A 7 -17.73 9.04 -20.86
CA HIS A 7 -16.84 8.00 -21.37
C HIS A 7 -16.80 6.82 -20.39
N LYS A 8 -17.46 5.71 -20.77
CA LYS A 8 -17.72 4.54 -19.92
C LYS A 8 -16.46 3.71 -19.61
N PHE A 9 -15.33 4.07 -20.22
CA PHE A 9 -14.02 3.44 -20.10
C PHE A 9 -12.94 4.51 -20.01
N ILE A 10 -11.91 4.26 -19.20
CA ILE A 10 -10.74 5.15 -19.10
C ILE A 10 -9.78 4.80 -20.26
N GLU A 11 -9.34 5.80 -21.02
CA GLU A 11 -8.51 5.57 -22.20
C GLU A 11 -7.10 5.07 -21.85
N ARG A 12 -6.61 4.11 -22.66
CA ARG A 12 -5.24 3.60 -22.55
C ARG A 12 -4.24 4.72 -22.76
N GLY A 13 -3.32 4.91 -21.81
CA GLY A 13 -2.31 5.97 -21.88
C GLY A 13 -2.75 7.35 -21.41
N ALA A 14 -3.98 7.52 -20.87
CA ALA A 14 -4.51 8.81 -20.42
C ALA A 14 -3.66 9.54 -19.34
N HIS A 15 -2.71 8.85 -18.70
CA HIS A 15 -1.80 9.38 -17.68
C HIS A 15 -0.31 9.17 -18.05
N LYS A 16 -0.01 9.10 -19.35
CA LYS A 16 1.35 8.91 -19.90
C LYS A 16 2.39 9.80 -19.19
N GLY A 17 3.41 9.15 -18.61
CA GLY A 17 4.55 9.84 -17.99
C GLY A 17 4.35 10.34 -16.56
N LYS A 18 3.20 10.12 -15.92
CA LYS A 18 3.06 10.31 -14.46
C LYS A 18 3.82 9.19 -13.72
N GLY A 19 4.53 9.54 -12.64
CA GLY A 19 5.15 8.57 -11.73
C GLY A 19 4.19 8.16 -10.61
N ILE A 20 3.95 6.86 -10.46
CA ILE A 20 3.15 6.26 -9.38
C ILE A 20 3.95 5.16 -8.68
N ALA A 21 3.81 5.04 -7.37
CA ALA A 21 4.40 3.94 -6.61
C ALA A 21 3.37 3.21 -5.75
N VAL A 22 3.59 1.91 -5.55
CA VAL A 22 2.78 1.04 -4.69
C VAL A 22 3.65 0.38 -3.63
N PHE A 23 3.15 0.31 -2.40
CA PHE A 23 3.84 -0.34 -1.29
C PHE A 23 2.87 -0.94 -0.27
N THR A 24 3.34 -1.99 0.39
CA THR A 24 2.65 -2.65 1.51
C THR A 24 3.28 -2.24 2.84
N SER A 25 2.47 -1.98 3.86
CA SER A 25 2.97 -1.55 5.17
C SER A 25 2.01 -1.90 6.31
N GLY A 26 2.55 -2.45 7.40
CA GLY A 26 1.80 -2.90 8.56
C GLY A 26 2.06 -4.39 8.83
N GLY A 27 1.10 -5.08 9.43
CA GLY A 27 1.02 -6.54 9.24
C GLY A 27 0.63 -6.83 7.78
N ASP A 28 1.10 -7.94 7.23
CA ASP A 28 0.67 -8.40 5.92
C ASP A 28 -0.67 -9.14 5.99
N SER A 29 -1.34 -9.27 4.84
CA SER A 29 -2.60 -10.01 4.74
C SER A 29 -2.73 -10.69 3.37
N GLN A 30 -3.47 -11.80 3.35
CA GLN A 30 -3.75 -12.54 2.13
C GLN A 30 -4.52 -11.63 1.15
N GLY A 31 -4.08 -11.63 -0.12
CA GLY A 31 -4.63 -10.75 -1.15
C GLY A 31 -3.87 -9.42 -1.36
N MET A 32 -2.91 -9.05 -0.50
CA MET A 32 -2.05 -7.88 -0.77
C MET A 32 -1.33 -7.98 -2.13
N ASN A 33 -0.84 -9.17 -2.51
CA ASN A 33 -0.25 -9.42 -3.83
C ASN A 33 -1.23 -9.21 -4.99
N ALA A 34 -2.53 -9.51 -4.81
CA ALA A 34 -3.56 -9.25 -5.80
C ALA A 34 -3.82 -7.74 -5.97
N ALA A 35 -3.83 -6.98 -4.86
CA ALA A 35 -3.93 -5.52 -4.88
C ALA A 35 -2.71 -4.87 -5.55
N VAL A 36 -1.49 -5.25 -5.17
CA VAL A 36 -0.24 -4.80 -5.83
C VAL A 36 -0.29 -5.09 -7.33
N ARG A 37 -0.69 -6.30 -7.72
CA ARG A 37 -0.85 -6.68 -9.14
C ARG A 37 -1.87 -5.81 -9.88
N ALA A 38 -3.02 -5.54 -9.29
CA ALA A 38 -4.07 -4.71 -9.90
C ALA A 38 -3.57 -3.28 -10.13
N VAL A 39 -2.96 -2.67 -9.11
CA VAL A 39 -2.39 -1.31 -9.18
C VAL A 39 -1.33 -1.20 -10.28
N VAL A 40 -0.40 -2.16 -10.36
CA VAL A 40 0.66 -2.15 -11.39
C VAL A 40 0.08 -2.34 -12.79
N ARG A 41 -0.78 -3.35 -13.01
CA ARG A 41 -1.34 -3.65 -14.35
C ARG A 41 -2.19 -2.49 -14.86
N MET A 42 -3.02 -1.87 -14.00
CA MET A 42 -3.84 -0.71 -14.37
C MET A 42 -3.00 0.54 -14.61
N SER A 43 -1.98 0.80 -13.78
CA SER A 43 -1.10 1.97 -13.96
C SER A 43 -0.30 1.91 -15.25
N ILE A 44 0.19 0.71 -15.64
CA ILE A 44 0.85 0.50 -16.94
C ILE A 44 -0.15 0.69 -18.10
N TYR A 45 -1.39 0.22 -17.97
CA TYR A 45 -2.45 0.47 -18.97
C TYR A 45 -2.73 1.98 -19.16
N LEU A 46 -2.73 2.76 -18.09
CA LEU A 46 -2.86 4.22 -18.12
C LEU A 46 -1.59 4.95 -18.57
N GLY A 47 -0.49 4.25 -18.83
CA GLY A 47 0.78 4.82 -19.32
C GLY A 47 1.67 5.46 -18.24
N CYS A 48 1.36 5.26 -16.96
CA CYS A 48 2.19 5.71 -15.86
C CYS A 48 3.52 4.94 -15.80
N LYS A 49 4.59 5.59 -15.31
CA LYS A 49 5.76 4.86 -14.80
C LYS A 49 5.43 4.37 -13.40
N VAL A 50 5.60 3.07 -13.16
CA VAL A 50 5.19 2.40 -11.91
C VAL A 50 6.41 1.98 -11.13
N TYR A 51 6.40 2.18 -9.81
CA TYR A 51 7.46 1.75 -8.91
C TYR A 51 6.89 0.89 -7.78
N PHE A 52 7.63 -0.15 -7.40
CA PHE A 52 7.49 -0.73 -6.06
C PHE A 52 8.33 0.09 -5.08
N ILE A 53 7.86 0.19 -3.85
CA ILE A 53 8.71 0.52 -2.70
C ILE A 53 8.75 -0.70 -1.81
N LYS A 54 9.94 -1.28 -1.65
CA LYS A 54 10.16 -2.46 -0.80
C LYS A 54 10.10 -2.11 0.67
N GLU A 55 9.73 -3.07 1.51
CA GLU A 55 9.68 -2.92 2.98
C GLU A 55 8.85 -1.70 3.45
N GLY A 56 7.83 -1.35 2.66
CA GLY A 56 6.93 -0.24 2.93
C GLY A 56 7.63 1.10 3.14
N TYR A 57 7.36 1.73 4.29
CA TYR A 57 7.97 3.01 4.63
C TYR A 57 9.50 2.95 4.81
N GLN A 58 10.08 1.80 5.17
CA GLN A 58 11.52 1.73 5.39
C GLN A 58 12.27 1.92 4.06
N GLY A 59 11.92 1.16 3.02
CA GLY A 59 12.50 1.35 1.69
C GLY A 59 12.14 2.68 1.03
N MET A 60 11.10 3.39 1.51
CA MET A 60 10.83 4.77 1.11
C MET A 60 11.89 5.72 1.68
N VAL A 61 12.27 5.56 2.95
CA VAL A 61 13.33 6.33 3.63
C VAL A 61 14.72 5.98 3.09
N ASP A 62 15.00 4.70 2.84
CA ASP A 62 16.28 4.22 2.32
C ASP A 62 16.48 4.61 0.84
N GLY A 63 15.41 4.55 0.04
CA GLY A 63 15.43 4.88 -1.38
C GLY A 63 16.26 3.88 -2.20
N GLY A 64 17.08 4.39 -3.12
CA GLY A 64 18.05 3.61 -3.87
C GLY A 64 17.47 2.34 -4.53
N ALA A 65 17.97 1.18 -4.12
CA ALA A 65 17.56 -0.13 -4.62
C ALA A 65 16.19 -0.63 -4.09
N ASN A 66 15.63 0.03 -3.07
CA ASN A 66 14.31 -0.30 -2.53
C ASN A 66 13.16 0.34 -3.34
N ILE A 67 13.44 1.34 -4.18
CA ILE A 67 12.49 1.89 -5.16
C ILE A 67 12.80 1.32 -6.55
N VAL A 68 12.02 0.36 -7.02
CA VAL A 68 12.28 -0.44 -8.24
C VAL A 68 11.19 -0.19 -9.29
N GLU A 69 11.55 0.05 -10.56
CA GLU A 69 10.56 0.23 -11.63
C GLU A 69 9.86 -1.10 -11.93
N ALA A 70 8.53 -1.11 -11.84
CA ALA A 70 7.69 -2.30 -12.00
C ALA A 70 7.20 -2.42 -13.45
N VAL A 71 7.60 -3.49 -14.14
CA VAL A 71 7.14 -3.80 -15.50
C VAL A 71 5.99 -4.82 -15.47
N TRP A 72 5.34 -5.03 -16.62
CA TRP A 72 4.16 -5.91 -16.74
C TRP A 72 4.43 -7.35 -16.23
N SER A 73 5.63 -7.88 -16.45
CA SER A 73 6.07 -9.18 -15.98
C SER A 73 6.32 -9.24 -14.46
N SER A 74 6.67 -8.12 -13.81
CA SER A 74 7.04 -8.07 -12.39
C SER A 74 5.91 -8.43 -11.41
N VAL A 75 4.66 -8.43 -11.87
CA VAL A 75 3.49 -8.90 -11.09
C VAL A 75 2.80 -10.08 -11.76
N SER A 76 3.57 -10.93 -12.44
CA SER A 76 3.12 -12.25 -12.92
C SER A 76 3.32 -13.28 -11.81
N SER A 77 2.46 -14.30 -11.76
CA SER A 77 2.50 -15.38 -10.77
C SER A 77 2.43 -14.99 -9.28
N ILE A 78 2.23 -13.72 -8.91
CA ILE A 78 2.11 -13.32 -7.49
C ILE A 78 0.70 -13.47 -6.90
N ILE A 79 -0.34 -13.58 -7.74
CA ILE A 79 -1.74 -13.45 -7.29
C ILE A 79 -2.22 -14.54 -6.31
N HIS A 80 -1.58 -15.71 -6.33
CA HIS A 80 -1.87 -16.84 -5.45
C HIS A 80 -0.92 -16.94 -4.25
N LEU A 81 0.04 -16.02 -4.11
CA LEU A 81 1.01 -16.03 -3.02
C LEU A 81 0.43 -15.31 -1.79
N GLY A 82 0.68 -15.86 -0.60
CA GLY A 82 0.36 -15.21 0.67
C GLY A 82 1.23 -13.97 0.93
N GLY A 83 0.83 -13.17 1.92
CA GLY A 83 1.52 -11.96 2.35
C GLY A 83 1.79 -10.98 1.20
N THR A 84 3.02 -10.45 1.13
CA THR A 84 3.44 -9.46 0.13
C THR A 84 4.82 -9.78 -0.47
N THR A 85 4.90 -9.85 -1.81
CA THR A 85 6.16 -10.06 -2.55
C THR A 85 7.05 -8.82 -2.62
N ILE A 86 6.61 -7.69 -2.07
CA ILE A 86 7.42 -6.46 -1.96
C ILE A 86 7.77 -6.12 -0.50
N GLY A 87 7.44 -7.00 0.44
CA GLY A 87 7.79 -6.85 1.86
C GLY A 87 6.96 -5.80 2.60
N SER A 88 7.09 -5.77 3.92
CA SER A 88 6.41 -4.83 4.81
C SER A 88 7.21 -4.69 6.10
N ALA A 89 7.72 -3.49 6.37
CA ALA A 89 8.44 -3.21 7.60
C ALA A 89 7.78 -2.08 8.41
N ARG A 90 7.91 -2.18 9.74
CA ARG A 90 7.60 -1.11 10.69
C ARG A 90 8.77 -0.11 10.70
N CYS A 91 8.68 0.95 9.90
CA CYS A 91 9.69 2.00 9.91
C CYS A 91 9.58 2.87 11.18
N LYS A 92 10.68 3.03 11.92
CA LYS A 92 10.78 4.01 13.02
C LYS A 92 11.05 5.41 12.47
N ASP A 93 12.03 5.53 11.57
CA ASP A 93 12.49 6.79 10.98
C ASP A 93 11.38 7.63 10.36
N PHE A 94 10.36 7.01 9.75
CA PHE A 94 9.23 7.72 9.14
C PHE A 94 8.29 8.39 10.17
N ARG A 95 8.38 8.02 11.45
CA ARG A 95 7.74 8.78 12.56
C ARG A 95 8.43 10.12 12.79
N GLU A 96 9.72 10.22 12.48
CA GLU A 96 10.49 11.45 12.55
C GLU A 96 10.38 12.25 11.25
N ARG A 97 10.35 13.58 11.37
CA ARG A 97 10.31 14.49 10.21
C ARG A 97 11.52 14.29 9.29
N ALA A 98 12.68 13.98 9.85
CA ALA A 98 13.90 13.70 9.10
C ALA A 98 13.79 12.45 8.19
N GLY A 99 13.10 11.40 8.62
CA GLY A 99 12.82 10.24 7.77
C GLY A 99 11.84 10.57 6.67
N ARG A 100 10.77 11.33 6.98
CA ARG A 100 9.82 11.81 5.95
C ARG A 100 10.48 12.74 4.92
N LEU A 101 11.44 13.56 5.32
CA LEU A 101 12.23 14.41 4.40
C LEU A 101 13.09 13.56 3.45
N LYS A 102 13.81 12.54 3.94
CA LYS A 102 14.52 11.56 3.10
C LYS A 102 13.56 10.86 2.12
N ALA A 103 12.42 10.39 2.63
CA ALA A 103 11.40 9.74 1.82
C ALA A 103 10.86 10.64 0.69
N ALA A 104 10.56 11.90 1.00
CA ALA A 104 10.14 12.89 0.00
C ALA A 104 11.22 13.08 -1.08
N LYS A 105 12.48 13.27 -0.70
CA LYS A 105 13.62 13.38 -1.64
C LYS A 105 13.71 12.17 -2.58
N ASN A 106 13.59 10.95 -2.04
CA ASN A 106 13.67 9.71 -2.81
C ASN A 106 12.54 9.59 -3.85
N LEU A 107 11.31 9.99 -3.49
CA LEU A 107 10.17 10.03 -4.41
C LEU A 107 10.36 11.09 -5.51
N ILE A 108 10.79 12.31 -5.14
CA ILE A 108 11.08 13.41 -6.08
C ILE A 108 12.18 13.01 -7.08
N GLY A 109 13.25 12.35 -6.61
CA GLY A 109 14.34 11.86 -7.46
C GLY A 109 13.92 10.84 -8.52
N ARG A 110 12.78 10.17 -8.34
CA ARG A 110 12.15 9.27 -9.34
C ARG A 110 10.93 9.89 -10.05
N GLY A 111 10.56 11.14 -9.73
CA GLY A 111 9.38 11.82 -10.27
C GLY A 111 8.04 11.22 -9.80
N ILE A 112 8.01 10.58 -8.64
CA ILE A 112 6.82 9.96 -8.06
C ILE A 112 6.02 11.00 -7.28
N THR A 113 4.78 11.22 -7.68
CA THR A 113 3.80 12.10 -6.98
C THR A 113 2.47 11.43 -6.70
N ASN A 114 2.36 10.13 -6.97
CA ASN A 114 1.14 9.35 -6.75
C ASN A 114 1.55 8.11 -5.95
N LEU A 115 0.96 7.90 -4.78
CA LEU A 115 1.23 6.74 -3.93
C LEU A 115 -0.03 5.90 -3.77
N VAL A 116 0.12 4.58 -3.79
CA VAL A 116 -0.90 3.63 -3.38
C VAL A 116 -0.38 2.85 -2.18
N VAL A 117 -1.06 2.99 -1.05
CA VAL A 117 -0.68 2.39 0.23
C VAL A 117 -1.60 1.22 0.50
N ILE A 118 -1.04 0.03 0.68
CA ILE A 118 -1.78 -1.19 1.02
C ILE A 118 -1.42 -1.56 2.46
N GLY A 119 -2.40 -1.59 3.36
CA GLY A 119 -2.16 -1.89 4.78
C GLY A 119 -3.30 -1.46 5.71
N GLY A 120 -3.10 -1.69 7.01
CA GLY A 120 -4.06 -1.31 8.06
C GLY A 120 -4.03 0.18 8.43
N ASP A 121 -4.93 0.60 9.33
CA ASP A 121 -5.17 2.00 9.71
C ASP A 121 -3.88 2.82 9.91
N GLY A 122 -2.98 2.39 10.81
CA GLY A 122 -1.79 3.17 11.15
C GLY A 122 -0.89 3.50 9.95
N SER A 123 -0.88 2.66 8.90
CA SER A 123 -0.17 2.91 7.65
C SER A 123 -0.88 3.93 6.76
N LEU A 124 -2.22 3.93 6.74
CA LEU A 124 -3.05 4.89 6.01
C LEU A 124 -3.05 6.27 6.70
N THR A 125 -3.13 6.28 8.03
CA THR A 125 -2.98 7.48 8.87
C THR A 125 -1.60 8.12 8.68
N GLY A 126 -0.52 7.32 8.68
CA GLY A 126 0.84 7.80 8.34
C GLY A 126 0.95 8.38 6.93
N ALA A 127 0.22 7.83 5.97
CA ALA A 127 0.18 8.34 4.60
C ALA A 127 -0.52 9.71 4.52
N ASN A 128 -1.66 9.86 5.22
CA ASN A 128 -2.37 11.13 5.24
C ASN A 128 -1.55 12.25 5.90
N LEU A 129 -0.84 11.96 7.00
CA LEU A 129 0.09 12.92 7.61
C LEU A 129 1.19 13.34 6.63
N PHE A 130 1.80 12.38 5.93
CA PHE A 130 2.85 12.66 4.93
C PHE A 130 2.35 13.54 3.78
N ARG A 131 1.10 13.36 3.34
CA ARG A 131 0.42 14.23 2.36
C ARG A 131 0.19 15.65 2.89
N GLN A 132 -0.20 15.79 4.16
CA GLN A 132 -0.43 17.09 4.79
C GLN A 132 0.89 17.87 4.96
N GLU A 133 1.97 17.19 5.37
CA GLU A 133 3.30 17.80 5.51
C GLU A 133 4.02 18.06 4.18
N TRP A 134 3.63 17.41 3.08
CA TRP A 134 4.36 17.36 1.80
C TRP A 134 4.89 18.72 1.32
N GLY A 135 4.06 19.76 1.32
CA GLY A 135 4.49 21.11 0.90
C GLY A 135 5.61 21.68 1.78
N SER A 136 5.51 21.48 3.10
CA SER A 136 6.53 21.91 4.06
C SER A 136 7.83 21.11 3.92
N LEU A 137 7.74 19.82 3.63
CA LEU A 137 8.92 18.97 3.35
C LEU A 137 9.63 19.38 2.05
N LEU A 138 8.89 19.75 1.00
CA LEU A 138 9.48 20.25 -0.24
C LEU A 138 10.15 21.63 -0.06
N ASP A 139 9.55 22.51 0.73
CA ASP A 139 10.12 23.84 0.99
C ASP A 139 11.39 23.76 1.87
N GLU A 140 11.45 22.76 2.76
CA GLU A 140 12.66 22.42 3.53
C GLU A 140 13.76 21.81 2.65
N LEU A 141 13.41 20.84 1.78
CA LEU A 141 14.35 20.27 0.79
C LEU A 141 14.91 21.32 -0.19
N LEU A 142 14.08 22.29 -0.60
CA LEU A 142 14.51 23.39 -1.45
C LEU A 142 15.48 24.33 -0.71
N LYS A 143 15.22 24.63 0.57
CA LYS A 143 16.13 25.42 1.42
C LYS A 143 17.47 24.71 1.66
N ASN A 144 17.47 23.38 1.75
CA ASN A 144 18.69 22.58 1.87
C ASN A 144 19.46 22.42 0.55
N GLY A 145 18.92 22.88 -0.59
CA GLY A 145 19.50 22.67 -1.93
C GLY A 145 19.38 21.23 -2.44
N GLU A 146 18.53 20.39 -1.83
CA GLU A 146 18.38 18.97 -2.16
C GLU A 146 17.44 18.71 -3.34
N ILE A 147 16.62 19.71 -3.72
CA ILE A 147 15.76 19.72 -4.91
C ILE A 147 15.81 21.09 -5.59
N THR A 148 15.54 21.15 -6.89
CA THR A 148 15.42 22.43 -7.62
C THR A 148 14.04 23.07 -7.45
N ALA A 149 13.95 24.39 -7.66
CA ALA A 149 12.68 25.10 -7.66
C ALA A 149 11.70 24.56 -8.74
N GLU A 150 12.23 24.09 -9.88
CA GLU A 150 11.44 23.42 -10.92
C GLU A 150 10.84 22.10 -10.42
N GLN A 151 11.65 21.25 -9.78
CA GLN A 151 11.17 19.99 -9.18
C GLN A 151 10.11 20.26 -8.12
N ARG A 152 10.35 21.22 -7.21
CA ARG A 152 9.40 21.63 -6.17
C ARG A 152 8.05 22.06 -6.77
N ASN A 153 8.06 22.86 -7.84
CA ASN A 153 6.83 23.33 -8.47
C ASN A 153 6.13 22.24 -9.30
N LYS A 154 6.90 21.42 -10.05
CA LYS A 154 6.39 20.29 -10.84
C LYS A 154 5.73 19.20 -9.98
N TYR A 155 6.25 18.99 -8.78
CA TYR A 155 5.84 17.90 -7.88
C TYR A 155 5.14 18.39 -6.59
N LYS A 156 4.62 19.62 -6.62
CA LYS A 156 3.96 20.31 -5.48
C LYS A 156 2.84 19.52 -4.79
N ILE A 157 2.16 18.61 -5.51
CA ILE A 157 1.00 17.86 -5.01
C ILE A 157 1.36 16.37 -4.91
N LEU A 158 1.16 15.79 -3.72
CA LEU A 158 1.20 14.35 -3.49
C LEU A 158 -0.22 13.79 -3.49
N ASN A 159 -0.54 12.95 -4.48
CA ASN A 159 -1.77 12.18 -4.52
C ASN A 159 -1.56 10.86 -3.76
N ILE A 160 -2.52 10.48 -2.91
CA ILE A 160 -2.47 9.19 -2.19
C ILE A 160 -3.82 8.49 -2.34
N ALA A 161 -3.77 7.19 -2.64
CA ALA A 161 -4.90 6.27 -2.49
C ALA A 161 -4.55 5.22 -1.42
N GLY A 162 -5.51 4.90 -0.54
CA GLY A 162 -5.40 3.84 0.45
C GLY A 162 -6.18 2.60 0.02
N LEU A 163 -5.64 1.41 0.34
CA LEU A 163 -6.32 0.13 0.23
C LEU A 163 -6.14 -0.61 1.56
N VAL A 164 -7.25 -0.94 2.24
CA VAL A 164 -7.19 -1.52 3.57
C VAL A 164 -6.78 -3.00 3.48
N GLY A 165 -5.55 -3.29 3.89
CA GLY A 165 -5.05 -4.64 4.09
C GLY A 165 -4.99 -4.96 5.58
N SER A 166 -5.95 -5.75 6.06
CA SER A 166 -6.08 -6.19 7.45
C SER A 166 -6.73 -7.58 7.44
N ILE A 167 -6.47 -8.38 8.47
CA ILE A 167 -7.27 -9.58 8.74
C ILE A 167 -8.43 -9.25 9.71
N ASP A 168 -8.23 -8.24 10.54
CA ASP A 168 -9.04 -7.92 11.72
C ASP A 168 -10.38 -7.22 11.39
N ASN A 169 -10.61 -6.86 10.12
CA ASN A 169 -11.77 -6.08 9.63
C ASN A 169 -11.99 -4.73 10.35
N ASP A 170 -10.95 -4.18 10.96
CA ASP A 170 -11.01 -3.13 11.98
C ASP A 170 -11.06 -1.69 11.44
N PHE A 171 -11.40 -1.49 10.16
CA PHE A 171 -11.36 -0.16 9.52
C PHE A 171 -12.76 0.38 9.19
N CYS A 172 -13.23 1.32 10.01
CA CYS A 172 -14.51 1.98 9.82
C CYS A 172 -14.64 2.63 8.42
N GLY A 173 -15.71 2.29 7.69
CA GLY A 173 -16.00 2.84 6.36
C GLY A 173 -15.71 1.90 5.18
N THR A 174 -15.30 0.65 5.44
CA THR A 174 -15.42 -0.46 4.49
C THR A 174 -16.13 -1.63 5.16
N ASP A 175 -16.98 -2.36 4.43
CA ASP A 175 -17.67 -3.53 4.97
C ASP A 175 -16.72 -4.73 5.15
N MET A 176 -15.68 -4.79 4.31
CA MET A 176 -14.67 -5.83 4.31
C MET A 176 -13.26 -5.27 4.03
N THR A 177 -12.25 -5.78 4.73
CA THR A 177 -10.83 -5.49 4.50
C THR A 177 -10.12 -6.63 3.75
N ILE A 178 -9.06 -6.31 3.00
CA ILE A 178 -8.31 -7.30 2.21
C ILE A 178 -7.54 -8.21 3.17
N GLY A 179 -8.06 -9.41 3.41
CA GLY A 179 -7.47 -10.43 4.27
C GLY A 179 -8.48 -11.17 5.15
N THR A 180 -9.56 -10.49 5.57
CA THR A 180 -10.55 -11.01 6.54
C THR A 180 -11.14 -12.36 6.15
N ASP A 181 -11.67 -12.50 4.93
CA ASP A 181 -12.25 -13.76 4.44
C ASP A 181 -11.22 -14.92 4.44
N SER A 182 -9.99 -14.66 4.00
CA SER A 182 -8.92 -15.66 3.99
C SER A 182 -8.48 -16.07 5.40
N ALA A 183 -8.48 -15.14 6.35
CA ALA A 183 -8.18 -15.42 7.76
C ALA A 183 -9.32 -16.24 8.42
N LEU A 184 -10.58 -15.84 8.20
CA LEU A 184 -11.76 -16.60 8.63
C LEU A 184 -11.74 -18.03 8.08
N HIS A 185 -11.40 -18.21 6.80
CA HIS A 185 -11.26 -19.53 6.20
C HIS A 185 -10.17 -20.39 6.88
N ARG A 186 -9.05 -19.80 7.33
CA ARG A 186 -8.05 -20.53 8.13
C ARG A 186 -8.58 -20.90 9.53
N ILE A 187 -9.37 -20.03 10.15
CA ILE A 187 -10.02 -20.31 11.46
C ILE A 187 -11.00 -21.47 11.32
N ILE A 188 -11.80 -21.52 10.24
CA ILE A 188 -12.72 -22.62 9.96
C ILE A 188 -11.97 -23.95 9.77
N GLU A 189 -10.92 -23.99 8.95
CA GLU A 189 -10.09 -25.22 8.78
C GLU A 189 -9.51 -25.72 10.11
N ALA A 190 -9.01 -24.82 10.95
CA ALA A 190 -8.49 -25.17 12.28
C ALA A 190 -9.58 -25.70 13.21
N THR A 191 -10.79 -25.16 13.11
CA THR A 191 -11.96 -25.61 13.88
C THR A 191 -12.39 -27.02 13.45
N ASP A 192 -12.57 -27.24 12.14
CA ASP A 192 -13.01 -28.52 11.57
C ASP A 192 -12.04 -29.67 11.91
N ALA A 193 -10.74 -29.39 11.90
CA ALA A 193 -9.71 -30.35 12.32
C ALA A 193 -9.89 -30.80 13.80
N ILE A 194 -10.36 -29.91 14.67
CA ILE A 194 -10.52 -30.16 16.12
C ILE A 194 -11.89 -30.78 16.45
N ILE A 195 -12.96 -30.48 15.71
CA ILE A 195 -14.33 -30.99 15.96
C ILE A 195 -14.35 -32.52 16.12
N SER A 196 -13.62 -33.25 15.27
CA SER A 196 -13.58 -34.72 15.28
C SER A 196 -13.10 -35.31 16.61
N THR A 197 -12.03 -34.75 17.19
CA THR A 197 -11.45 -35.20 18.48
C THR A 197 -12.21 -34.64 19.68
N ALA A 198 -12.79 -33.44 19.55
CA ALA A 198 -13.68 -32.85 20.56
C ALA A 198 -14.92 -33.73 20.81
N TYR A 199 -15.59 -34.16 19.73
CA TYR A 199 -16.75 -35.05 19.82
C TYR A 199 -16.37 -36.43 20.36
N SER A 200 -15.33 -37.05 19.79
CA SER A 200 -14.91 -38.43 20.12
C SER A 200 -14.47 -38.65 21.57
N HIS A 201 -14.02 -37.59 22.24
CA HIS A 201 -13.56 -37.64 23.64
C HIS A 201 -14.36 -36.75 24.61
N GLN A 202 -15.50 -36.18 24.16
CA GLN A 202 -16.33 -35.24 24.93
C GLN A 202 -15.51 -34.09 25.58
N ARG A 203 -14.61 -33.48 24.79
CA ARG A 203 -13.69 -32.43 25.26
C ARG A 203 -14.18 -31.04 24.88
N THR A 204 -14.22 -30.15 25.86
CA THR A 204 -14.28 -28.70 25.61
C THR A 204 -12.92 -28.22 25.12
N PHE A 205 -12.88 -27.55 23.98
CA PHE A 205 -11.72 -26.80 23.49
C PHE A 205 -11.97 -25.30 23.61
N ILE A 206 -10.91 -24.54 23.88
CA ILE A 206 -10.90 -23.07 23.81
C ILE A 206 -9.95 -22.71 22.68
N MET A 207 -10.41 -21.89 21.73
CA MET A 207 -9.61 -21.46 20.58
C MET A 207 -9.50 -19.93 20.60
N GLU A 208 -8.28 -19.43 20.79
CA GLU A 208 -7.95 -18.02 20.66
C GLU A 208 -7.72 -17.67 19.17
N VAL A 209 -8.25 -16.55 18.72
CA VAL A 209 -8.19 -16.09 17.32
C VAL A 209 -7.68 -14.65 17.23
N MET A 210 -7.18 -14.26 16.05
CA MET A 210 -6.80 -12.86 15.77
C MET A 210 -8.04 -11.98 15.51
N GLY A 211 -7.84 -10.66 15.52
CA GLY A 211 -8.92 -9.65 15.54
C GLY A 211 -8.51 -8.33 16.22
N ARG A 212 -7.41 -8.32 16.98
CA ARG A 212 -6.83 -7.15 17.68
C ARG A 212 -7.78 -6.55 18.72
N HIS A 213 -8.70 -5.71 18.26
CA HIS A 213 -9.72 -5.01 19.06
C HIS A 213 -11.12 -5.07 18.38
N CYS A 214 -11.26 -5.95 17.40
CA CYS A 214 -12.48 -6.38 16.72
C CYS A 214 -12.64 -7.90 16.91
N GLY A 215 -13.84 -8.44 16.65
CA GLY A 215 -14.20 -9.84 16.82
C GLY A 215 -15.63 -10.13 16.36
#